data_AF-A0A9R1Q909-F1
#
_entry.id   AF-A0A9R1Q909-F1
#
_cell.length_a   1.000
_cell.length_b   1.000
_cell.length_c   1.000
_cell.angle_alpha   90.00
_cell.angle_beta   90.00
_cell.angle_gamma   90.00
#
_symmetry.space_group_name_H-M   'P 1'
#
loop_
_entity.id
_entity.type
_entity.pdbx_description
1 polymer ?
#
loop_
_entity_poly.entity_id
_entity_poly.type
_entity_poly.pdbx_seq_one_letter_code
_entity_poly.pdbx_strand_id
1 'polypeptide(L)'
;MELVSPRLPQRDACALLSVSPWCHRALAANPKLWEVLDLHEMKKAGERLISALSLARYRHLKVVNLEFAQDIEDRHFLHLKETGAVLLEELELLNLNACQKISDTGIGAATSLCPNLRALSIYWIVGLTDASIEHVVKNCKQIIDLNLSGCKNISDRGIELVADNYQGLQKLDITRYD
;
A
#
# COMPACT_ATOMS: atom_id res chain seq x y z
N MET A 1 -15.10 -31.09 4.11
CA MET A 1 -15.17 -30.26 2.89
C MET A 1 -13.99 -29.32 2.96
N GLU A 2 -13.13 -29.33 1.95
CA GLU A 2 -11.87 -28.59 1.90
C GLU A 2 -11.92 -27.66 0.70
N LEU A 3 -11.47 -26.41 0.86
CA LEU A 3 -11.32 -25.48 -0.26
C LEU A 3 -10.03 -25.84 -1.01
N VAL A 4 -10.16 -26.64 -2.07
CA VAL A 4 -9.02 -27.00 -2.93
C VAL A 4 -8.64 -25.80 -3.79
N SER A 5 -7.48 -25.20 -3.47
CA SER A 5 -6.73 -24.15 -4.21
C SER A 5 -7.56 -23.09 -4.97
N PRO A 6 -8.40 -22.30 -4.28
CA PRO A 6 -9.12 -21.23 -4.95
C PRO A 6 -8.14 -20.06 -5.20
N ARG A 7 -7.64 -19.92 -6.43
CA ARG A 7 -7.25 -18.59 -6.94
C ARG A 7 -8.55 -17.82 -7.14
N LEU A 8 -9.07 -17.24 -6.06
CA LEU A 8 -10.33 -16.52 -6.09
C LEU A 8 -10.04 -15.02 -6.12
N PRO A 9 -10.68 -14.25 -7.02
CA PRO A 9 -10.64 -12.80 -6.94
C PRO A 9 -11.13 -12.30 -5.59
N GLN A 10 -10.52 -11.24 -5.05
CA GLN A 10 -10.88 -10.68 -3.74
C GLN A 10 -12.38 -10.39 -3.61
N ARG A 11 -12.99 -9.84 -4.67
CA ARG A 11 -14.43 -9.54 -4.71
C ARG A 11 -15.27 -10.79 -4.44
N ASP A 12 -14.92 -11.88 -5.10
CA ASP A 12 -15.67 -13.14 -5.01
C ASP A 12 -15.42 -13.79 -3.64
N ALA A 13 -14.19 -13.73 -3.13
CA ALA A 13 -13.86 -14.17 -1.77
C ALA A 13 -14.68 -13.41 -0.71
N CYS A 14 -14.78 -12.09 -0.85
CA CYS A 14 -15.59 -11.25 0.05
C CYS A 14 -17.08 -11.59 -0.03
N ALA A 15 -17.62 -11.79 -1.23
CA ALA A 15 -19.03 -12.15 -1.41
C ALA A 15 -19.36 -13.51 -0.75
N LEU A 16 -18.45 -14.48 -0.86
CA LEU A 16 -18.64 -15.81 -0.28
C LEU A 16 -18.56 -15.84 1.25
N LEU A 17 -17.92 -14.85 1.89
CA LEU A 17 -17.91 -14.74 3.35
C LEU A 17 -19.33 -14.63 3.94
N SER A 18 -20.28 -14.06 3.19
CA SER A 18 -21.65 -13.86 3.63
C SER A 18 -22.58 -15.04 3.34
N VAL A 19 -22.13 -16.05 2.58
CA VAL A 19 -22.98 -17.15 2.11
C VAL A 19 -23.35 -18.12 3.25
N SER A 20 -22.38 -18.47 4.10
CA SER A 20 -22.64 -19.31 5.27
C SER A 20 -21.53 -19.18 6.32
N PRO A 21 -21.78 -19.53 7.59
CA PRO A 21 -20.73 -19.56 8.62
C PRO A 21 -19.58 -20.50 8.29
N TRP A 22 -19.86 -21.58 7.53
CA TRP A 22 -18.81 -22.50 7.07
C TRP A 22 -17.92 -21.83 6.03
N CYS A 23 -18.49 -21.18 5.01
CA CYS A 23 -17.75 -20.43 4.00
C CYS A 23 -16.90 -19.34 4.67
N HIS A 24 -17.48 -18.59 5.61
CA HIS A 24 -16.77 -17.55 6.35
C HIS A 24 -15.51 -18.11 7.04
N ARG A 25 -15.65 -19.17 7.85
CA ARG A 25 -14.51 -19.77 8.56
C ARG A 25 -13.47 -20.34 7.61
N ALA A 26 -13.91 -21.07 6.58
CA ALA A 26 -13.00 -21.74 5.65
C ALA A 26 -12.20 -20.75 4.81
N LEU A 27 -12.83 -19.66 4.34
CA LEU A 27 -12.17 -18.62 3.56
C LEU A 27 -11.29 -17.72 4.43
N ALA A 28 -11.79 -17.27 5.59
CA ALA A 28 -11.04 -16.38 6.47
C ALA A 28 -9.76 -17.03 7.05
N ALA A 29 -9.75 -18.36 7.21
CA ALA A 29 -8.59 -19.10 7.69
C ALA A 29 -7.53 -19.39 6.62
N ASN A 30 -7.78 -19.07 5.35
CA ASN A 30 -6.85 -19.31 4.26
C ASN A 30 -6.04 -18.03 3.94
N PRO A 31 -4.78 -17.89 4.43
CA PRO A 31 -4.02 -16.65 4.28
C PRO A 31 -3.74 -16.29 2.82
N LYS A 32 -3.59 -17.29 1.92
CA LYS A 32 -3.31 -17.07 0.50
C LYS A 32 -4.40 -16.28 -0.23
N LEU A 33 -5.64 -16.30 0.29
CA LEU A 33 -6.75 -15.55 -0.29
C LEU A 33 -6.70 -14.05 0.06
N TRP A 34 -5.90 -13.66 1.06
CA TRP A 34 -5.91 -12.33 1.67
C TRP A 34 -4.53 -11.67 1.65
N GLU A 35 -3.59 -12.19 0.84
CA GLU A 35 -2.29 -11.57 0.60
C GLU A 35 -2.43 -10.26 -0.20
N VAL A 36 -3.58 -10.01 -0.84
CA VAL A 36 -3.86 -8.81 -1.62
C VAL A 36 -5.09 -8.10 -1.05
N LEU A 37 -4.96 -6.79 -0.86
CA LEU A 37 -6.03 -5.85 -0.56
C LEU A 37 -6.10 -4.85 -1.71
N ASP A 38 -6.97 -5.14 -2.65
CA ASP A 38 -7.24 -4.30 -3.81
C ASP A 38 -8.43 -3.38 -3.54
N LEU A 39 -8.16 -2.09 -3.54
CA LEU A 39 -9.11 -1.00 -3.39
C LEU A 39 -9.05 -0.04 -4.59
N HIS A 40 -8.61 -0.51 -5.77
CA HIS A 40 -8.52 0.34 -6.97
C HIS A 40 -9.87 1.01 -7.27
N GLU A 41 -9.83 2.30 -7.59
CA GLU A 41 -11.00 3.13 -7.92
C GLU A 41 -12.15 3.11 -6.87
N MET A 42 -11.91 2.56 -5.68
CA MET A 42 -12.96 2.40 -4.69
C MET A 42 -13.30 3.71 -4.01
N LYS A 43 -14.59 3.96 -3.80
CA LYS A 43 -15.09 5.05 -2.95
C LYS A 43 -14.89 4.75 -1.47
N LYS A 44 -14.68 5.78 -0.65
CA LYS A 44 -14.42 5.64 0.79
C LYS A 44 -13.23 4.74 1.08
N ALA A 45 -12.19 4.80 0.25
CA ALA A 45 -11.07 3.87 0.33
C ALA A 45 -10.30 3.97 1.66
N GLY A 46 -10.17 5.17 2.23
CA GLY A 46 -9.55 5.35 3.55
C GLY A 46 -10.24 4.55 4.66
N GLU A 47 -11.56 4.69 4.78
CA GLU A 47 -12.35 3.92 5.76
C GLU A 47 -12.34 2.42 5.48
N ARG A 48 -12.34 2.02 4.20
CA ARG A 48 -12.24 0.62 3.79
C ARG A 48 -10.89 0.02 4.15
N LEU A 49 -9.80 0.77 3.97
CA LEU A 49 -8.45 0.37 4.34
C LEU A 49 -8.38 0.13 5.85
N ILE A 50 -8.82 1.10 6.66
CA ILE A 50 -8.85 0.98 8.12
C ILE A 50 -9.68 -0.25 8.54
N SER A 51 -10.89 -0.37 7.98
CA SER A 51 -11.78 -1.49 8.28
C SER A 51 -11.16 -2.83 7.89
N ALA A 52 -10.52 -2.92 6.73
CA ALA A 52 -9.87 -4.14 6.27
C ALA A 52 -8.70 -4.53 7.17
N LEU A 53 -7.81 -3.59 7.49
CA LEU A 53 -6.63 -3.86 8.31
C LEU A 53 -6.96 -4.21 9.77
N SER A 54 -8.18 -3.90 10.25
CA SER A 54 -8.67 -4.39 11.55
C SER A 54 -8.99 -5.89 11.57
N LEU A 55 -9.11 -6.54 10.41
CA LEU A 55 -9.56 -7.92 10.28
C LEU A 55 -8.37 -8.88 10.28
N ALA A 56 -8.42 -9.89 11.15
CA ALA A 56 -7.34 -10.88 11.30
C ALA A 56 -6.96 -11.62 10.02
N ARG A 57 -7.87 -11.70 9.03
CA ARG A 57 -7.60 -12.35 7.73
C ARG A 57 -6.54 -11.63 6.89
N TYR A 58 -6.33 -10.33 7.10
CA TYR A 58 -5.35 -9.52 6.37
C TYR A 58 -4.01 -9.36 7.13
N ARG A 59 -3.70 -10.25 8.09
CA ARG A 59 -2.43 -10.21 8.84
C ARG A 59 -1.19 -10.52 8.02
N HIS A 60 -1.33 -11.28 6.93
CA HIS A 60 -0.25 -11.69 6.03
C HIS A 60 -0.35 -10.97 4.68
N LEU A 61 -0.69 -9.69 4.73
CA LEU A 61 -0.92 -8.87 3.55
C LEU A 61 0.42 -8.54 2.88
N LYS A 62 0.52 -8.85 1.59
CA LYS A 62 1.71 -8.59 0.76
C LYS A 62 1.52 -7.43 -0.19
N VAL A 63 0.28 -7.17 -0.62
CA VAL A 63 -0.03 -6.16 -1.62
C VAL A 63 -1.21 -5.30 -1.16
N VAL A 64 -1.02 -3.98 -1.16
CA VAL A 64 -2.10 -3.00 -1.06
C VAL A 64 -2.15 -2.21 -2.35
N ASN A 65 -3.28 -2.27 -3.04
CA ASN A 65 -3.54 -1.47 -4.22
C ASN A 65 -4.59 -0.40 -3.92
N LEU A 66 -4.18 0.87 -3.93
CA LEU A 66 -5.03 2.05 -3.76
C LEU A 66 -5.01 2.94 -5.01
N GLU A 67 -4.59 2.42 -6.16
CA GLU A 67 -4.56 3.18 -7.40
C GLU A 67 -5.94 3.78 -7.74
N PHE A 68 -5.98 5.09 -8.00
CA PHE A 68 -7.19 5.87 -8.23
C PHE A 68 -8.25 5.76 -7.11
N ALA A 69 -7.87 5.30 -5.92
CA ALA A 69 -8.78 5.17 -4.81
C ALA A 69 -9.29 6.55 -4.33
N GLN A 70 -10.60 6.66 -4.10
CA GLN A 70 -11.23 7.91 -3.69
C GLN A 70 -11.33 8.00 -2.16
N ASP A 71 -11.18 9.21 -1.62
CA ASP A 71 -11.29 9.49 -0.17
C ASP A 71 -10.23 8.78 0.70
N ILE A 72 -9.04 8.54 0.14
CA ILE A 72 -7.84 8.20 0.90
C ILE A 72 -7.02 9.48 1.13
N GLU A 73 -6.58 9.68 2.36
CA GLU A 73 -6.01 10.94 2.89
C GLU A 73 -5.05 10.62 4.05
N ASP A 74 -4.15 11.54 4.39
CA ASP A 74 -3.13 11.37 5.44
C ASP A 74 -3.69 10.85 6.76
N ARG A 75 -4.85 11.36 7.18
CA ARG A 75 -5.53 11.00 8.44
C ARG A 75 -5.73 9.49 8.59
N HIS A 76 -5.91 8.76 7.48
CA HIS A 76 -6.17 7.32 7.54
C HIS A 76 -4.88 6.55 7.86
N PHE A 77 -3.74 6.95 7.28
CA PHE A 77 -2.44 6.37 7.61
C PHE A 77 -1.96 6.79 9.00
N LEU A 78 -2.21 8.04 9.40
CA LEU A 78 -1.96 8.52 10.76
C LEU A 78 -2.77 7.73 11.78
N HIS A 79 -4.06 7.51 11.53
CA HIS A 79 -4.91 6.68 12.39
C HIS A 79 -4.38 5.24 12.51
N LEU A 80 -4.03 4.61 11.38
CA LEU A 80 -3.43 3.26 11.39
C LEU A 80 -2.15 3.21 12.25
N LYS A 81 -1.30 4.23 12.15
CA LYS A 81 -0.09 4.37 12.96
C LYS A 81 -0.37 4.56 14.44
N GLU A 82 -1.33 5.42 14.79
CA GLU A 82 -1.67 5.73 16.18
C GLU A 82 -2.31 4.55 16.92
N THR A 83 -3.10 3.73 16.22
CA THR A 83 -3.73 2.55 16.85
C THR A 83 -2.72 1.51 17.31
N GLY A 84 -1.46 1.56 16.83
CA GLY A 84 -0.37 0.66 17.23
C GLY A 84 -0.63 -0.83 16.94
N ALA A 85 -1.76 -1.15 16.30
CA ALA A 85 -2.28 -2.50 16.17
C ALA A 85 -1.85 -3.18 14.86
N VAL A 86 -1.23 -2.44 13.94
CA VAL A 86 -0.93 -2.91 12.59
C VAL A 86 0.47 -2.49 12.18
N LEU A 87 1.43 -3.41 12.30
CA LEU A 87 2.66 -3.38 11.50
C LEU A 87 2.44 -4.30 10.31
N LEU A 88 2.62 -3.77 9.10
CA LEU A 88 2.49 -4.49 7.85
C LEU A 88 3.87 -5.08 7.46
N GLU A 89 4.40 -5.95 8.33
CA GLU A 89 5.75 -6.51 8.20
C GLU A 89 5.92 -7.38 6.95
N GLU A 90 4.84 -7.98 6.44
CA GLU A 90 4.87 -8.80 5.22
C GLU A 90 4.51 -8.00 3.96
N LEU A 91 4.21 -6.70 4.07
CA LEU A 91 3.81 -5.91 2.91
C LEU A 91 5.01 -5.67 2.00
N GLU A 92 4.93 -6.20 0.79
CA GLU A 92 5.97 -6.08 -0.23
C GLU A 92 5.65 -4.97 -1.24
N LEU A 93 4.36 -4.72 -1.54
CA LEU A 93 3.93 -3.74 -2.53
C LEU A 93 2.85 -2.80 -1.99
N LEU A 94 3.09 -1.51 -2.14
CA LEU A 94 2.14 -0.45 -1.87
C LEU A 94 1.99 0.42 -3.11
N ASN A 95 0.79 0.42 -3.68
CA ASN A 95 0.43 1.28 -4.79
C ASN A 95 -0.52 2.39 -4.32
N LEU A 96 -0.07 3.65 -4.39
CA LEU A 96 -0.81 4.87 -4.04
C LEU A 96 -1.05 5.77 -5.26
N ASN A 97 -0.90 5.23 -6.48
CA ASN A 97 -1.04 5.99 -7.71
C ASN A 97 -2.30 6.86 -7.72
N ALA A 98 -2.13 8.11 -8.13
CA ALA A 98 -3.17 9.13 -8.24
C ALA A 98 -3.97 9.40 -6.95
N CYS A 99 -3.46 9.04 -5.77
CA CYS A 99 -4.05 9.40 -4.48
C CYS A 99 -3.78 10.88 -4.11
N GLN A 100 -4.44 11.81 -4.80
CA GLN A 100 -4.13 13.26 -4.77
C GLN A 100 -4.23 13.95 -3.40
N LYS A 101 -4.91 13.34 -2.43
CA LYS A 101 -5.08 13.90 -1.08
C LYS A 101 -4.04 13.38 -0.09
N ILE A 102 -3.00 12.70 -0.57
CA ILE A 102 -1.85 12.27 0.21
C ILE A 102 -0.73 13.30 0.10
N SER A 103 -0.19 13.70 1.26
CA SER A 103 0.99 14.58 1.35
C SER A 103 2.23 13.83 1.83
N ASP A 104 3.37 14.52 1.94
CA ASP A 104 4.60 13.99 2.53
C ASP A 104 4.36 13.40 3.93
N THR A 105 3.44 13.98 4.71
CA THR A 105 3.07 13.47 6.04
C THR A 105 2.38 12.11 5.93
N GLY A 106 1.46 11.95 4.97
CA GLY A 106 0.79 10.69 4.70
C GLY A 106 1.75 9.60 4.24
N ILE A 107 2.71 9.93 3.36
CA ILE A 107 3.78 9.02 2.94
C ILE A 107 4.64 8.59 4.13
N GLY A 108 5.02 9.54 4.99
CA GLY A 108 5.75 9.24 6.22
C GLY A 108 5.00 8.31 7.16
N ALA A 109 3.68 8.49 7.30
CA ALA A 109 2.84 7.60 8.09
C ALA A 109 2.74 6.20 7.43
N ALA A 110 2.38 6.12 6.15
CA ALA A 110 2.20 4.87 5.42
C ALA A 110 3.47 4.00 5.39
N THR A 111 4.60 4.59 5.03
CA THR A 111 5.89 3.87 4.95
C THR A 111 6.38 3.40 6.32
N SER A 112 6.09 4.14 7.40
CA SER A 112 6.44 3.71 8.76
C SER A 112 5.72 2.45 9.22
N LEU A 113 4.63 2.07 8.56
CA LEU A 113 3.88 0.83 8.83
C LEU A 113 4.47 -0.37 8.07
N CYS A 114 5.32 -0.15 7.06
CA CYS A 114 5.72 -1.16 6.08
C CYS A 114 7.26 -1.26 5.96
N PRO A 115 7.97 -1.76 6.99
CA PRO A 115 9.43 -1.73 7.03
C PRO A 115 10.12 -2.60 5.96
N ASN A 116 9.45 -3.65 5.49
CA ASN A 116 9.97 -4.60 4.50
C ASN A 116 9.43 -4.33 3.07
N LEU A 117 8.94 -3.12 2.82
CA LEU A 117 8.41 -2.75 1.51
C LEU A 117 9.49 -2.88 0.42
N ARG A 118 9.12 -3.49 -0.69
CA ARG A 118 9.99 -3.76 -1.85
C ARG A 118 9.59 -2.96 -3.08
N ALA A 119 8.31 -2.67 -3.23
CA ALA A 119 7.75 -1.91 -4.32
C ALA A 119 6.85 -0.78 -3.80
N LEU A 120 7.14 0.46 -4.22
CA LEU A 120 6.32 1.62 -3.92
C LEU A 120 6.02 2.38 -5.21
N SER A 121 4.73 2.64 -5.44
CA SER A 121 4.28 3.47 -6.56
C SER A 121 3.47 4.64 -6.03
N ILE A 122 3.94 5.86 -6.28
CA ILE A 122 3.30 7.13 -5.89
C ILE A 122 3.06 8.00 -7.12
N TYR A 123 2.73 7.38 -8.25
CA TYR A 123 2.55 8.05 -9.53
C TYR A 123 1.53 9.19 -9.44
N TRP A 124 1.90 10.31 -10.05
CA TRP A 124 1.04 11.48 -10.25
C TRP A 124 0.49 12.11 -8.97
N ILE A 125 1.16 11.95 -7.83
CA ILE A 125 0.80 12.68 -6.61
C ILE A 125 1.56 14.01 -6.62
N VAL A 126 0.92 15.05 -7.16
CA VAL A 126 1.55 16.33 -7.49
C VAL A 126 2.06 17.10 -6.26
N GLY A 127 1.47 16.86 -5.09
CA GLY A 127 1.81 17.55 -3.84
C GLY A 127 3.07 17.04 -3.13
N LEU A 128 3.67 15.94 -3.57
CA LEU A 128 4.82 15.33 -2.88
C LEU A 128 6.14 16.02 -3.22
N THR A 129 7.01 16.14 -2.23
CA THR A 129 8.33 16.77 -2.33
C THR A 129 9.43 15.78 -1.95
N ASP A 130 10.68 16.26 -1.93
CA ASP A 130 11.82 15.47 -1.46
C ASP A 130 11.63 14.94 -0.02
N ALA A 131 10.78 15.59 0.80
CA ALA A 131 10.44 15.10 2.15
C ALA A 131 9.75 13.73 2.13
N SER A 132 8.93 13.43 1.12
CA SER A 132 8.40 12.07 0.92
C SER A 132 9.52 11.05 0.75
N ILE A 133 10.55 11.40 -0.01
CA ILE A 133 11.68 10.51 -0.25
C ILE A 133 12.50 10.32 1.02
N GLU A 134 12.76 11.37 1.80
CA GLU A 134 13.42 11.26 3.11
C GLU A 134 12.70 10.27 4.03
N HIS A 135 11.36 10.31 4.07
CA HIS A 135 10.57 9.34 4.81
C HIS A 135 10.70 7.91 4.26
N VAL A 136 10.58 7.74 2.95
CA VAL A 136 10.68 6.45 2.27
C VAL A 136 12.04 5.80 2.58
N VAL A 137 13.15 6.50 2.32
CA VAL A 137 14.50 5.96 2.55
C VAL A 137 14.78 5.72 4.03
N LYS A 138 14.17 6.49 4.94
CA LYS A 138 14.30 6.28 6.38
C LYS A 138 13.60 5.00 6.83
N ASN A 139 12.38 4.74 6.35
CA ASN A 139 11.50 3.71 6.88
C ASN A 139 11.63 2.36 6.14
N CYS A 140 11.84 2.38 4.83
CA CYS A 140 11.87 1.19 3.99
C CYS A 140 13.29 0.99 3.45
N LYS A 141 13.97 -0.10 3.82
CA LYS A 141 15.40 -0.30 3.45
C LYS A 141 15.62 -1.23 2.26
N GLN A 142 14.55 -1.84 1.75
CA GLN A 142 14.61 -2.95 0.80
C GLN A 142 13.87 -2.66 -0.52
N ILE A 143 13.65 -1.39 -0.84
CA ILE A 143 13.00 -1.00 -2.08
C ILE A 143 13.84 -1.43 -3.28
N ILE A 144 13.22 -2.14 -4.21
CA ILE A 144 13.79 -2.57 -5.49
C ILE A 144 13.00 -2.03 -6.69
N ASP A 145 11.77 -1.57 -6.50
CA ASP A 145 10.90 -1.02 -7.54
C ASP A 145 10.26 0.28 -7.01
N LEU A 146 10.59 1.42 -7.61
CA LEU A 146 10.13 2.72 -7.16
C LEU A 146 9.60 3.53 -8.35
N ASN A 147 8.32 3.91 -8.28
CA ASN A 147 7.69 4.77 -9.28
C ASN A 147 7.32 6.13 -8.67
N LEU A 148 8.00 7.17 -9.15
CA LEU A 148 7.86 8.59 -8.81
C LEU A 148 7.35 9.42 -10.00
N SER A 149 6.94 8.77 -11.09
CA SER A 149 6.53 9.48 -12.30
C SER A 149 5.35 10.43 -12.03
N GLY A 150 5.34 11.59 -12.69
CA GLY A 150 4.33 12.63 -12.46
C GLY A 150 4.44 13.39 -11.12
N CYS A 151 5.37 13.05 -10.21
CA CYS A 151 5.66 13.82 -9.00
C CYS A 151 6.61 14.99 -9.30
N LYS A 152 6.07 16.05 -9.90
CA LYS A 152 6.86 17.18 -10.43
C LYS A 152 7.66 17.99 -9.40
N ASN A 153 7.33 17.89 -8.12
CA ASN A 153 7.98 18.62 -7.03
C ASN A 153 9.08 17.80 -6.33
N ILE A 154 9.34 16.57 -6.77
CA ILE A 154 10.53 15.81 -6.38
C ILE A 154 11.68 16.26 -7.27
N SER A 155 12.70 16.82 -6.64
CA SER A 155 13.87 17.40 -7.29
C SER A 155 15.00 16.37 -7.42
N ASP A 156 16.09 16.79 -8.05
CA ASP A 156 17.30 15.97 -8.16
C ASP A 156 17.84 15.57 -6.77
N ARG A 157 17.58 16.39 -5.74
CA ARG A 157 17.92 16.06 -4.35
C ARG A 157 17.19 14.81 -3.85
N GLY A 158 15.90 14.67 -4.16
CA GLY A 158 15.16 13.45 -3.87
C GLY A 158 15.76 12.24 -4.59
N ILE A 159 16.17 12.41 -5.84
CA ILE A 159 16.78 11.32 -6.63
C ILE A 159 18.15 10.92 -6.08
N GLU A 160 18.97 11.87 -5.63
CA GLU A 160 20.22 11.59 -4.90
C GLU A 160 19.97 10.70 -3.67
N LEU A 161 18.94 11.01 -2.86
CA LEU A 161 18.59 10.21 -1.69
C LEU A 161 18.22 8.76 -2.06
N VAL A 162 17.47 8.57 -3.14
CA VAL A 162 17.14 7.24 -3.68
C VAL A 162 18.43 6.51 -4.07
N ALA A 163 19.31 7.15 -4.84
CA ALA A 163 20.56 6.57 -5.30
C ALA A 163 21.52 6.21 -4.16
N ASP A 164 21.60 7.03 -3.11
CA ASP A 164 22.46 6.80 -1.95
C ASP A 164 21.97 5.63 -1.09
N ASN A 165 20.65 5.45 -0.96
CA ASN A 165 20.06 4.50 -0.02
C ASN A 165 19.70 3.14 -0.64
N TYR A 166 19.46 3.07 -1.95
CA TYR A 166 18.97 1.86 -2.62
C TYR A 166 19.94 1.32 -3.67
N GLN A 167 21.07 0.78 -3.20
CA GLN A 167 22.08 0.15 -4.07
C GLN A 167 21.57 -1.11 -4.82
N GLY A 168 20.45 -1.69 -4.37
CA GLY A 168 19.79 -2.84 -4.98
C GLY A 168 18.58 -2.49 -5.85
N LEU A 169 18.35 -1.20 -6.14
CA LEU A 169 17.20 -0.75 -6.93
C LEU A 169 17.25 -1.34 -8.34
N GLN A 170 16.16 -1.99 -8.77
CA GLN A 170 16.05 -2.65 -10.06
C GLN A 170 15.21 -1.84 -11.05
N LYS A 171 14.21 -1.10 -10.56
CA LYS A 171 13.37 -0.22 -11.37
C LYS A 171 13.17 1.12 -10.67
N LEU A 172 13.38 2.17 -11.46
CA LEU A 172 13.10 3.55 -11.07
C LEU A 172 12.38 4.23 -12.23
N ASP A 173 11.15 4.68 -11.99
CA ASP A 173 10.41 5.51 -12.94
C ASP A 173 10.30 6.93 -12.40
N ILE A 174 10.87 7.88 -13.14
CA ILE A 174 10.89 9.32 -12.81
C ILE A 174 10.33 10.15 -13.98
N THR A 175 9.54 9.53 -14.84
CA THR A 175 8.96 10.19 -16.03
C THR A 175 8.17 11.43 -15.64
N ARG A 176 8.48 12.56 -16.26
CA ARG A 176 7.73 13.81 -16.12
C ARG A 176 6.83 13.98 -17.34
N TYR A 177 5.58 14.37 -17.09
CA TYR A 177 4.62 14.71 -18.15
C TYR A 177 4.57 16.23 -18.22
N ASP A 178 5.02 16.78 -19.36
CA ASP A 178 5.04 18.21 -19.66
C ASP A 178 3.64 18.76 -19.95
#